data_AF-A0A732P8F7-F1
#
_entry.id   AF-A0A732P8F7-F1
#
_cell.length_a   1.000
_cell.length_b   1.000
_cell.length_c   1.000
_cell.angle_alpha   90.00
_cell.angle_beta   90.00
_cell.angle_gamma   90.00
#
_symmetry.space_group_name_H-M   'P 1'
#
loop_
_entity.id
_entity.type
_entity.pdbx_description
1 polymer ?
#
loop_
_entity_poly.entity_id
_entity_poly.type
_entity_poly.pdbx_seq_one_letter_code
_entity_poly.pdbx_strand_id
1 'polypeptide(L)'
;VTFGKTQLTLKPGILAEGEPLPCTKGLVSHNLLPGYCIPGIKKRIIVVPSLDTPVCEWQVKDYSNRLKSAGSHSNRAVYVLSMDTPFAQARFILEHDIHPGITFVSDYACRQFLDNSGLKINELSIFARALIECDENNVVTRVIVPRDITHLPVY
;
A
#
# COMPACT_ATOMS: atom_id res chain seq x y z
N VAL A 1 -7.75 -9.28 12.30
CA VAL A 1 -8.08 -9.64 10.89
C VAL A 1 -8.00 -11.15 10.74
N THR A 2 -8.43 -11.72 9.61
CA THR A 2 -8.26 -13.15 9.32
C THR A 2 -7.46 -13.36 8.04
N PHE A 3 -6.88 -14.55 7.91
CA PHE A 3 -6.38 -15.10 6.65
C PHE A 3 -7.11 -16.44 6.44
N GLY A 4 -8.19 -16.42 5.68
CA GLY A 4 -9.12 -17.55 5.62
C GLY A 4 -9.67 -17.89 7.01
N LYS A 5 -9.38 -19.11 7.49
CA LYS A 5 -9.83 -19.59 8.81
C LYS A 5 -8.91 -19.17 9.97
N THR A 6 -7.74 -18.62 9.68
CA THR A 6 -6.75 -18.27 10.71
C THR A 6 -7.01 -16.87 11.23
N GLN A 7 -7.18 -16.74 12.54
CA GLN A 7 -7.28 -15.45 13.21
C GLN A 7 -5.88 -14.84 13.37
N LEU A 8 -5.74 -13.56 13.05
CA LEU A 8 -4.50 -12.79 13.14
C LEU A 8 -4.73 -11.49 13.92
N THR A 9 -3.70 -11.03 14.61
CA THR A 9 -3.76 -9.81 15.43
C THR A 9 -3.02 -8.67 14.75
N LEU A 10 -3.58 -7.46 14.90
CA LEU A 10 -2.92 -6.24 14.44
C LEU A 10 -2.25 -5.56 15.63
N LYS A 11 -1.01 -5.10 15.44
CA LYS A 11 -0.38 -4.17 16.37
C LYS A 11 -1.15 -2.85 16.33
N PRO A 12 -1.51 -2.23 17.47
CA PRO A 12 -2.09 -0.89 17.48
C PRO A 12 -1.17 0.15 16.82
N GLY A 13 -1.76 1.19 16.24
CA GLY A 13 -1.04 2.29 15.62
C GLY A 13 -1.89 3.55 15.51
N ILE A 14 -1.32 4.57 14.87
CA ILE A 14 -1.85 5.95 14.83
C ILE A 14 -2.61 6.29 13.54
N LEU A 15 -2.69 5.37 12.57
CA LEU A 15 -3.44 5.59 11.34
C LEU A 15 -4.94 5.65 11.66
N ALA A 16 -5.55 6.81 11.43
CA ALA A 16 -6.98 7.02 11.59
C ALA A 16 -7.48 8.10 10.63
N GLU A 17 -8.77 8.07 10.29
CA GLU A 17 -9.39 9.12 9.48
C GLU A 17 -9.39 10.46 10.23
N GLY A 18 -9.09 11.55 9.53
CA GLY A 18 -8.92 12.89 10.09
C GLY A 18 -7.51 13.17 10.65
N GLU A 19 -6.68 12.14 10.82
CA GLU A 19 -5.32 12.28 11.34
C GLU A 19 -4.27 12.38 10.22
N PRO A 20 -3.08 12.95 10.51
CA PRO A 20 -1.96 12.90 9.58
C PRO A 20 -1.54 11.46 9.27
N LEU A 21 -1.18 11.21 8.00
CA LEU A 21 -0.62 9.95 7.56
C LEU A 21 0.67 9.64 8.38
N PRO A 22 0.87 8.39 8.86
CA PRO A 22 2.09 8.01 9.56
C PRO A 22 3.36 8.30 8.74
N CYS A 23 4.47 8.55 9.43
CA CYS A 23 5.73 8.94 8.80
C CYS A 23 6.17 7.98 7.69
N THR A 24 6.41 8.53 6.50
CA THR A 24 6.80 7.79 5.27
C THR A 24 8.28 7.95 4.91
N LYS A 25 9.09 8.62 5.74
CA LYS A 25 10.51 8.89 5.47
C LYS A 25 11.36 7.62 5.34
N GLY A 26 10.97 6.54 6.03
CA GLY A 26 11.64 5.25 5.96
C GLY A 26 11.29 4.39 4.74
N LEU A 27 10.33 4.82 3.91
CA LEU A 27 9.93 4.08 2.72
C LEU A 27 10.99 4.22 1.61
N VAL A 28 11.18 3.16 0.82
CA VAL A 28 12.13 3.10 -0.30
C VAL A 28 11.40 2.64 -1.56
N SER A 29 11.61 3.26 -2.72
CA SER A 29 10.96 2.77 -3.96
C SER A 29 11.69 1.58 -4.53
N HIS A 30 11.03 0.94 -5.49
CA HIS A 30 11.65 0.04 -6.45
C HIS A 30 12.94 0.57 -7.11
N ASN A 31 13.16 1.90 -7.19
CA ASN A 31 14.38 2.52 -7.73
C ASN A 31 15.39 2.97 -6.65
N LEU A 32 15.24 2.48 -5.42
CA LEU A 32 16.15 2.73 -4.29
C LEU A 32 16.23 4.21 -3.82
N LEU A 33 15.32 5.07 -4.28
CA LEU A 33 15.23 6.43 -3.77
C LEU A 33 14.56 6.42 -2.38
N PRO A 34 14.97 7.27 -1.42
CA PRO A 34 14.36 7.34 -0.09
C PRO A 34 13.12 8.25 -0.05
N GLY A 35 12.17 7.93 0.83
CA GLY A 35 11.01 8.76 1.18
C GLY A 35 9.95 8.86 0.09
N TYR A 36 8.68 8.65 0.45
CA TYR A 36 7.54 8.71 -0.48
C TYR A 36 6.32 9.42 0.13
N CYS A 37 5.28 9.62 -0.70
CA CYS A 37 4.06 10.37 -0.36
C CYS A 37 4.30 11.89 -0.23
N ILE A 38 4.43 12.55 -1.37
CA ILE A 38 4.70 13.99 -1.48
C ILE A 38 3.41 14.79 -1.18
N PRO A 39 3.42 15.81 -0.31
CA PRO A 39 2.30 16.74 -0.15
C PRO A 39 1.91 17.46 -1.45
N GLY A 40 0.73 18.07 -1.50
CA GLY A 40 0.24 18.88 -2.62
C GLY A 40 -0.61 18.13 -3.66
N ILE A 41 -0.85 16.84 -3.47
CA ILE A 41 -1.74 16.02 -4.32
C ILE A 41 -2.47 14.99 -3.46
N LYS A 42 -3.74 14.70 -3.78
CA LYS A 42 -4.49 13.60 -3.15
C LYS A 42 -3.78 12.28 -3.37
N LYS A 43 -3.99 11.32 -2.48
CA LYS A 43 -3.27 10.05 -2.49
C LYS A 43 -4.23 8.88 -2.38
N ARG A 44 -3.88 7.81 -3.08
CA ARG A 44 -4.42 6.48 -2.83
C ARG A 44 -3.25 5.53 -2.61
N ILE A 45 -3.21 4.90 -1.44
CA ILE A 45 -2.17 3.95 -1.05
C ILE A 45 -2.83 2.59 -0.95
N ILE A 46 -2.47 1.71 -1.88
CA ILE A 46 -2.87 0.31 -1.92
C ILE A 46 -1.85 -0.45 -1.09
N VAL A 47 -2.23 -0.91 0.09
CA VAL A 47 -1.35 -1.67 0.98
C VAL A 47 -1.59 -3.16 0.74
N VAL A 48 -0.54 -3.90 0.41
CA VAL A 48 -0.59 -5.34 0.14
C VAL A 48 0.38 -6.09 1.05
N PRO A 49 0.02 -7.30 1.53
CA PRO A 49 0.93 -8.12 2.35
C PRO A 49 2.24 -8.45 1.63
N SER A 50 2.15 -8.98 0.40
CA SER A 50 3.28 -9.26 -0.50
C SER A 50 2.79 -9.42 -1.93
N LEU A 51 3.49 -8.81 -2.88
CA LEU A 51 3.20 -8.88 -4.32
C LEU A 51 3.38 -10.29 -4.89
N ASP A 52 4.20 -11.15 -4.26
CA ASP A 52 4.45 -12.54 -4.68
C ASP A 52 3.27 -13.49 -4.36
N THR A 53 2.05 -12.96 -4.21
CA THR A 53 0.84 -13.74 -3.94
C THR A 53 -0.28 -13.42 -4.93
N PRO A 54 -1.09 -14.42 -5.38
CA PRO A 54 -2.04 -14.22 -6.48
C PRO A 54 -3.05 -13.09 -6.26
N VAL A 55 -3.55 -12.93 -5.03
CA VAL A 55 -4.55 -11.89 -4.70
C VAL A 55 -3.93 -10.49 -4.78
N CYS A 56 -2.71 -10.31 -4.29
CA CYS A 56 -2.01 -9.02 -4.33
C CYS A 56 -1.62 -8.65 -5.76
N GLU A 57 -1.08 -9.60 -6.51
CA GLU A 57 -0.79 -9.44 -7.94
C GLU A 57 -2.05 -9.01 -8.70
N TRP A 58 -3.15 -9.76 -8.51
CA TRP A 58 -4.41 -9.46 -9.18
C TRP A 58 -4.94 -8.07 -8.82
N GLN A 59 -4.90 -7.67 -7.54
CA GLN A 59 -5.32 -6.34 -7.10
C GLN A 59 -4.58 -5.22 -7.83
N VAL A 60 -3.26 -5.34 -7.92
CA VAL A 60 -2.40 -4.31 -8.53
C VAL A 60 -2.59 -4.29 -10.05
N LYS A 61 -2.71 -5.45 -10.70
CA LYS A 61 -3.01 -5.55 -12.14
C LYS A 61 -4.39 -4.99 -12.47
N ASP A 62 -5.43 -5.32 -11.71
CA ASP A 62 -6.78 -4.80 -11.91
C ASP A 62 -6.78 -3.26 -11.81
N TYR A 63 -6.14 -2.71 -10.78
CA TYR A 63 -6.06 -1.26 -10.61
C TYR A 63 -5.25 -0.59 -11.74
N SER A 64 -4.13 -1.18 -12.13
CA SER A 64 -3.31 -0.75 -13.26
C SER A 64 -4.12 -0.67 -14.56
N ASN A 65 -4.90 -1.72 -14.87
CA ASN A 65 -5.73 -1.77 -16.06
C ASN A 65 -6.84 -0.71 -16.04
N ARG A 66 -7.46 -0.45 -14.88
CA ARG A 66 -8.43 0.64 -14.73
C ARG A 66 -7.81 2.00 -15.00
N LEU A 67 -6.58 2.27 -14.54
CA LEU A 67 -5.88 3.51 -14.85
C LEU A 67 -5.59 3.67 -16.35
N LYS A 68 -5.16 2.60 -17.02
CA LYS A 68 -4.94 2.58 -18.48
C LYS A 68 -6.24 2.95 -19.22
N SER A 69 -7.37 2.34 -18.83
CA SER A 69 -8.67 2.60 -19.45
C SER A 69 -9.25 3.99 -19.15
N ALA A 70 -8.89 4.61 -18.03
CA ALA A 70 -9.41 5.91 -17.60
C ALA A 70 -8.71 7.12 -18.25
N GLY A 71 -7.74 6.92 -19.15
CA GLY A 71 -7.12 8.01 -19.93
C GLY A 71 -6.08 8.85 -19.17
N SER A 72 -5.31 8.23 -18.26
CA SER A 72 -4.10 8.80 -17.62
C SER A 72 -4.26 10.03 -16.71
N HIS A 73 -5.47 10.56 -16.50
CA HIS A 73 -5.68 11.72 -15.60
C HIS A 73 -6.32 11.31 -14.28
N SER A 74 -5.53 10.69 -13.41
CA SER A 74 -5.90 10.57 -12.00
C SER A 74 -5.52 11.85 -11.28
N ASN A 75 -6.49 12.55 -10.67
CA ASN A 75 -6.24 13.75 -9.85
C ASN A 75 -5.65 13.38 -8.47
N ARG A 76 -4.94 12.26 -8.39
CA ARG A 76 -4.35 11.67 -7.19
C ARG A 76 -3.08 10.88 -7.55
N ALA A 77 -2.08 10.94 -6.69
CA ALA A 77 -0.94 10.04 -6.73
C ALA A 77 -1.35 8.64 -6.24
N VAL A 78 -0.86 7.60 -6.90
CA VAL A 78 -1.16 6.21 -6.53
C VAL A 78 0.12 5.54 -6.06
N TYR A 79 0.05 4.94 -4.88
CA TYR A 79 1.14 4.17 -4.29
C TYR A 79 0.71 2.73 -4.06
N VAL A 80 1.63 1.79 -4.28
CA VAL A 80 1.52 0.41 -3.80
C VAL A 80 2.57 0.22 -2.72
N LEU A 81 2.13 -0.06 -1.50
CA LEU A 81 2.96 -0.23 -0.32
C LEU A 81 3.00 -1.70 0.12
N SER A 82 4.20 -2.25 0.30
CA SER A 82 4.39 -3.61 0.81
C SER A 82 5.68 -3.77 1.62
N MET A 83 5.91 -4.98 2.12
CA MET A 83 7.18 -5.39 2.74
C MET A 83 8.15 -6.04 1.74
N ASP A 84 7.76 -6.20 0.48
CA ASP A 84 8.63 -6.73 -0.56
C ASP A 84 9.83 -5.80 -0.76
N THR A 85 11.02 -6.37 -0.97
CA THR A 85 12.21 -5.53 -1.25
C THR A 85 12.01 -4.72 -2.52
N PRO A 86 12.69 -3.56 -2.67
CA PRO A 86 12.71 -2.80 -3.91
C PRO A 86 12.97 -3.65 -5.17
N PHE A 87 13.84 -4.65 -5.04
CA PHE A 87 14.19 -5.56 -6.14
C PHE A 87 13.00 -6.46 -6.55
N ALA A 88 12.26 -6.99 -5.58
CA ALA A 88 11.07 -7.79 -5.84
C ALA A 88 9.95 -6.93 -6.46
N GLN A 89 9.78 -5.69 -5.98
CA GLN A 89 8.84 -4.74 -6.59
C GLN A 89 9.25 -4.38 -8.02
N ALA A 90 10.54 -4.14 -8.28
CA ALA A 90 11.05 -3.85 -9.62
C ALA A 90 10.82 -5.04 -10.58
N ARG A 91 11.10 -6.26 -10.13
CA ARG A 91 10.80 -7.48 -10.88
C ARG A 91 9.31 -7.58 -11.23
N PHE A 92 8.42 -7.38 -10.24
CA PHE A 92 6.98 -7.40 -10.45
C PHE A 92 6.53 -6.40 -11.51
N ILE A 93 7.06 -5.17 -11.49
CA ILE A 93 6.74 -4.12 -12.48
C ILE A 93 7.14 -4.58 -13.89
N LEU A 94 8.33 -5.15 -14.05
CA LEU A 94 8.86 -5.63 -15.34
C LEU A 94 8.05 -6.80 -15.92
N GLU A 95 7.59 -7.71 -15.06
CA GLU A 95 6.88 -8.93 -15.48
C GLU A 95 5.40 -8.68 -15.85
N HIS A 96 4.81 -7.55 -15.46
CA HIS A 96 3.36 -7.38 -15.47
C HIS A 96 2.82 -6.13 -16.15
N ASP A 97 3.68 -5.38 -16.86
CA ASP A 97 3.30 -4.17 -17.60
C ASP A 97 2.42 -3.23 -16.76
N ILE A 98 2.90 -2.85 -15.58
CA ILE A 98 2.13 -2.01 -14.66
C ILE A 98 2.08 -0.56 -15.16
N HIS A 99 0.94 0.11 -15.01
CA HIS A 99 0.75 1.50 -15.39
C HIS A 99 1.81 2.40 -14.73
N PRO A 100 2.54 3.23 -15.51
CA PRO A 100 3.71 3.97 -15.01
C PRO A 100 3.36 5.04 -13.96
N GLY A 101 2.09 5.45 -13.88
CA GLY A 101 1.57 6.34 -12.83
C GLY A 101 1.43 5.69 -11.43
N ILE A 102 1.74 4.40 -11.26
CA ILE A 102 1.74 3.73 -9.95
C ILE A 102 3.16 3.73 -9.38
N THR A 103 3.35 4.30 -8.20
CA THR A 103 4.63 4.29 -7.51
C THR A 103 4.68 3.16 -6.48
N PHE A 104 5.61 2.23 -6.64
CA PHE A 104 5.85 1.14 -5.69
C PHE A 104 6.82 1.57 -4.61
N VAL A 105 6.45 1.32 -3.36
CA VAL A 105 7.19 1.72 -2.17
C VAL A 105 7.25 0.56 -1.18
N SER A 106 8.40 0.41 -0.54
CA SER A 106 8.71 -0.68 0.38
C SER A 106 9.07 -0.10 1.73
N ASP A 107 8.51 -0.67 2.80
CA ASP A 107 8.91 -0.36 4.18
C ASP A 107 9.92 -1.38 4.74
N TYR A 108 10.51 -2.23 3.88
CA TYR A 108 11.36 -3.34 4.35
C TYR A 108 12.54 -2.89 5.21
N ALA A 109 13.11 -1.72 4.89
CA ALA A 109 14.35 -1.21 5.46
C ALA A 109 14.17 -0.71 6.91
N CYS A 110 13.18 0.15 7.14
CA CYS A 110 12.98 0.79 8.44
C CYS A 110 11.79 0.24 9.23
N ARG A 111 10.78 -0.33 8.56
CA ARG A 111 9.54 -0.85 9.15
C ARG A 111 8.76 0.19 9.97
N GLN A 112 9.08 1.46 9.83
CA GLN A 112 8.55 2.54 10.67
C GLN A 112 7.07 2.76 10.38
N PHE A 113 6.69 2.72 9.10
CA PHE A 113 5.28 2.88 8.73
C PHE A 113 4.49 1.65 9.19
N LEU A 114 5.01 0.44 8.98
CA LEU A 114 4.44 -0.82 9.46
C LEU A 114 4.15 -0.76 10.96
N ASP A 115 5.16 -0.39 11.76
CA ASP A 115 5.06 -0.39 13.21
C ASP A 115 4.14 0.69 13.78
N ASN A 116 3.89 1.78 13.04
CA ASN A 116 3.07 2.90 13.48
C ASN A 116 1.67 2.92 12.83
N SER A 117 1.44 2.19 11.74
CA SER A 117 0.22 2.29 10.94
C SER A 117 -0.99 1.56 11.53
N GLY A 118 -0.80 0.69 12.52
CA GLY A 118 -1.91 -0.17 12.97
C GLY A 118 -2.21 -1.34 12.02
N LEU A 119 -1.43 -1.48 10.93
CA LEU A 119 -1.63 -2.51 9.91
C LEU A 119 -0.67 -3.70 10.06
N LYS A 120 0.26 -3.67 11.02
CA LYS A 120 1.19 -4.78 11.23
C LYS A 120 0.47 -6.00 11.77
N ILE A 121 0.53 -7.11 11.03
CA ILE A 121 0.15 -8.43 11.51
C ILE A 121 1.25 -8.93 12.45
N ASN A 122 0.92 -9.15 13.73
CA ASN A 122 1.93 -9.52 14.73
C ASN A 122 2.61 -10.85 14.41
N GLU A 123 1.86 -11.83 13.93
CA GLU A 123 2.33 -13.20 13.70
C GLU A 123 3.26 -13.30 12.49
N LEU A 124 3.16 -12.37 11.53
CA LEU A 124 3.88 -12.41 10.25
C LEU A 124 4.87 -11.26 10.08
N SER A 125 4.75 -10.19 10.88
CA SER A 125 5.54 -8.97 10.75
C SER A 125 5.51 -8.35 9.34
N ILE A 126 4.34 -8.39 8.70
CA ILE A 126 4.03 -7.75 7.42
C ILE A 126 2.73 -6.95 7.53
N PHE A 127 2.40 -6.20 6.48
CA PHE A 127 1.14 -5.45 6.42
C PHE A 127 -0.07 -6.39 6.27
N ALA A 128 -1.16 -6.06 6.95
CA ALA A 128 -2.49 -6.42 6.52
C ALA A 128 -2.84 -5.66 5.23
N ARG A 129 -3.68 -6.28 4.39
CA ARG A 129 -4.21 -5.61 3.21
C ARG A 129 -5.00 -4.38 3.63
N ALA A 130 -4.83 -3.25 2.96
CA ALA A 130 -5.63 -2.06 3.21
C ALA A 130 -5.71 -1.15 1.98
N LEU A 131 -6.67 -0.24 2.00
CA LEU A 131 -6.73 0.94 1.12
C LEU A 131 -6.73 2.18 2.00
N ILE A 132 -5.81 3.10 1.74
CA ILE A 132 -5.73 4.39 2.44
C ILE A 132 -5.92 5.48 1.39
N GLU A 133 -6.79 6.44 1.69
CA GLU A 133 -6.92 7.66 0.91
C GLU A 133 -6.50 8.86 1.76
N CYS A 134 -5.80 9.80 1.13
CA CYS A 134 -5.39 11.05 1.77
C CYS A 134 -5.70 12.26 0.90
N ASP A 135 -5.87 13.41 1.53
CA ASP A 135 -5.94 14.69 0.86
C ASP A 135 -4.55 15.21 0.46
N GLU A 136 -4.53 16.43 -0.09
CA GLU A 136 -3.31 17.12 -0.50
C GLU A 136 -2.35 17.41 0.66
N ASN A 137 -2.85 17.50 1.89
CA ASN A 137 -2.08 17.81 3.10
C ASN A 137 -1.58 16.57 3.85
N ASN A 138 -1.71 15.37 3.25
CA ASN A 138 -1.43 14.08 3.90
C ASN A 138 -2.35 13.78 5.10
N VAL A 139 -3.54 14.37 5.16
CA VAL A 139 -4.56 13.96 6.13
C VAL A 139 -5.30 12.76 5.56
N VAL A 140 -5.46 11.72 6.38
CA VAL A 140 -6.15 10.48 6.00
C VAL A 140 -7.64 10.76 5.91
N THR A 141 -8.22 10.56 4.73
CA THR A 141 -9.65 10.77 4.49
C THR A 141 -10.45 9.48 4.56
N ARG A 142 -9.80 8.33 4.35
CA ARG A 142 -10.45 7.01 4.37
C ARG A 142 -9.45 5.90 4.65
N VAL A 143 -9.82 4.94 5.49
CA VAL A 143 -9.05 3.70 5.69
C VAL A 143 -9.97 2.49 5.59
N ILE A 144 -9.63 1.56 4.70
CA ILE A 144 -10.38 0.31 4.53
C ILE A 144 -9.44 -0.86 4.80
N VAL A 145 -9.73 -1.63 5.85
CA VAL A 145 -9.06 -2.89 6.15
C VAL A 145 -10.10 -4.00 6.06
N PRO A 146 -10.01 -4.92 5.07
CA PRO A 146 -10.95 -6.02 4.97
C PRO A 146 -10.80 -6.94 6.18
N ARG A 147 -11.92 -7.54 6.61
CA ARG A 147 -11.92 -8.48 7.73
C ARG A 147 -11.00 -9.66 7.47
N ASP A 148 -11.06 -10.20 6.25
CA ASP A 148 -10.16 -11.23 5.72
C ASP A 148 -9.20 -10.59 4.71
N ILE A 149 -7.90 -10.73 4.95
CA ILE A 149 -6.86 -10.12 4.10
C ILE A 149 -6.72 -10.81 2.72
N THR A 150 -7.40 -11.93 2.50
CA THR A 150 -7.55 -12.56 1.19
C THR A 150 -8.60 -11.87 0.31
N HIS A 151 -9.44 -10.99 0.87
CA HIS A 151 -10.41 -10.20 0.11
C HIS A 151 -9.87 -8.81 -0.21
N LEU A 152 -10.27 -8.24 -1.35
CA LEU A 152 -9.90 -6.88 -1.69
C LEU A 152 -10.69 -5.84 -0.87
N PRO A 153 -10.08 -4.69 -0.55
CA PRO A 153 -10.83 -3.51 -0.13
C PRO A 153 -11.74 -3.07 -1.27
N VAL A 154 -13.00 -2.77 -0.97
CA VAL A 154 -13.94 -2.23 -1.97
C VAL A 154 -13.63 -0.76 -2.20
N TYR A 155 -13.34 -0.39 -3.45
CA TYR A 155 -12.98 0.97 -3.88
C TYR A 155 -14.14 1.96 -3.69
#